data_AF-R0K9R1-F1
#
_entry.id   AF-R0K9R1-F1
#
_cell.length_a   1.000
_cell.length_b   1.000
_cell.length_c   1.000
_cell.angle_alpha   90.00
_cell.angle_beta   90.00
_cell.angle_gamma   90.00
#
_symmetry.space_group_name_H-M   'P 1'
#
loop_
_entity.id
_entity.type
_entity.pdbx_description
1 polymer ?
#
loop_
_entity_poly.entity_id
_entity_poly.type
_entity_poly.pdbx_seq_one_letter_code
_entity_poly.pdbx_strand_id
1 'polypeptide(L)'
;ELPSDFDPVIIASRLRQIGDQCNMDFERVSSQALAEVLTGKMEKFGAAVDSLSRSWSDQNPEMVYERAFLSVSVKLMMHILKKVPSMFHPSQLITVINGNAQVKNYIEAHGGW
;
A
#
# COMPACT_ATOMS: atom_id res chain seq x y z
N GLU A 1 31.69 7.65 -9.27
CA GLU A 1 30.30 7.19 -9.04
C GLU A 1 29.46 8.42 -8.74
N LEU A 2 28.33 8.62 -9.43
CA LEU A 2 27.38 9.67 -9.03
C LEU A 2 26.83 9.26 -7.65
N PRO A 3 26.68 10.19 -6.69
CA PRO A 3 26.05 9.87 -5.41
C PRO A 3 24.66 9.30 -5.71
N SER A 4 24.35 8.15 -5.13
CA SER A 4 23.02 7.58 -5.21
C SER A 4 22.06 8.53 -4.48
N ASP A 5 21.12 9.15 -5.21
CA ASP A 5 20.01 9.94 -4.63
C ASP A 5 19.03 9.05 -3.83
N PHE A 6 19.32 7.75 -3.69
CA PHE A 6 18.56 6.81 -2.89
C PHE A 6 18.76 7.06 -1.40
N ASP A 7 17.81 7.76 -0.79
CA ASP A 7 17.69 7.87 0.67
C ASP A 7 16.46 7.07 1.17
N PRO A 8 16.67 5.91 1.82
CA PRO A 8 15.59 5.07 2.32
C PRO A 8 14.76 5.74 3.41
N VAL A 9 15.32 6.69 4.17
CA VAL A 9 14.59 7.44 5.21
C VAL A 9 13.62 8.40 4.56
N ILE A 10 14.04 9.10 3.50
CA ILE A 10 13.17 9.99 2.72
C ILE A 10 12.04 9.20 2.07
N ILE A 11 12.34 8.06 1.44
CA ILE A 11 11.34 7.19 0.80
C ILE A 11 10.32 6.68 1.83
N ALA A 12 10.79 6.16 2.96
CA ALA A 12 9.91 5.68 4.03
C ALA A 12 9.01 6.80 4.59
N SER A 13 9.57 8.01 4.75
CA SER A 13 8.81 9.19 5.18
C SER A 13 7.71 9.57 4.18
N ARG A 14 8.04 9.60 2.88
CA ARG A 14 7.06 9.89 1.81
C ARG A 14 5.98 8.83 1.70
N LEU A 15 6.34 7.55 1.76
CA LEU A 15 5.37 6.45 1.78
C LEU A 15 4.43 6.56 2.97
N ARG A 16 4.95 6.90 4.15
CA ARG A 16 4.12 7.16 5.34
C ARG A 16 3.14 8.31 5.09
N GLN A 17 3.60 9.44 4.57
CA GLN A 17 2.74 10.58 4.22
C GLN A 17 1.64 10.19 3.22
N ILE A 18 1.96 9.40 2.20
CA ILE A 18 1.00 8.89 1.21
C ILE A 18 -0.03 7.96 1.88
N GLY A 19 0.40 7.10 2.81
CA GLY A 19 -0.48 6.23 3.59
C GLY A 19 -1.42 7.01 4.52
N ASP A 20 -0.91 8.06 5.17
CA ASP A 20 -1.67 8.91 6.09
C ASP A 20 -2.77 9.70 5.37
N GLN A 21 -2.64 9.97 4.07
CA GLN A 21 -3.67 10.59 3.24
C GLN A 21 -4.89 9.68 3.00
N CYS A 22 -4.73 8.36 3.07
CA CYS A 22 -5.86 7.46 2.94
C CYS A 22 -6.64 7.47 4.27
N ASN A 23 -7.92 7.80 4.22
CA ASN A 23 -8.78 7.93 5.41
C ASN A 23 -9.71 6.72 5.61
N MET A 24 -9.55 5.64 4.82
CA MET A 24 -10.40 4.45 4.92
C MET A 24 -10.48 3.88 6.34
N ASP A 25 -11.69 3.51 6.75
CA ASP A 25 -11.94 2.82 7.99
C ASP A 25 -12.06 1.31 7.71
N PHE A 26 -10.98 0.57 7.95
CA PHE A 26 -10.94 -0.88 7.71
C PHE A 26 -11.90 -1.68 8.59
N GLU A 27 -12.44 -1.11 9.68
CA GLU A 27 -13.51 -1.77 10.46
C GLU A 27 -14.87 -1.70 9.75
N ARG A 28 -15.05 -0.69 8.88
CA ARG A 28 -16.32 -0.46 8.16
C ARG A 28 -16.30 -1.01 6.74
N VAL A 29 -15.12 -1.16 6.15
CA VAL A 29 -15.00 -1.71 4.80
C VAL A 29 -15.19 -3.23 4.84
N SER A 30 -16.23 -3.71 4.16
CA SER A 30 -16.46 -5.14 3.98
C SER A 30 -15.70 -5.64 2.75
N SER A 31 -14.66 -6.43 2.99
CA SER A 31 -13.95 -7.17 1.94
C SER A 31 -13.51 -8.52 2.49
N GLN A 32 -13.80 -9.60 1.76
CA GLN A 32 -13.38 -10.94 2.15
C GLN A 32 -11.86 -11.03 2.26
N ALA A 33 -11.12 -10.47 1.29
CA ALA A 33 -9.67 -10.47 1.30
C ALA A 33 -9.11 -9.68 2.51
N LEU A 34 -9.73 -8.56 2.87
CA LEU A 34 -9.37 -7.80 4.07
C LEU A 34 -9.58 -8.65 5.34
N ALA A 35 -10.73 -9.30 5.48
CA ALA A 35 -11.00 -10.17 6.62
C ALA A 35 -9.98 -11.31 6.73
N GLU A 36 -9.64 -11.95 5.61
CA GLU A 36 -8.63 -12.99 5.56
C GLU A 36 -7.25 -12.48 6.03
N VAL A 37 -6.81 -11.33 5.54
CA VAL A 37 -5.55 -10.70 5.95
C VAL A 37 -5.56 -10.39 7.45
N LEU A 38 -6.65 -9.83 7.99
CA LEU A 38 -6.74 -9.51 9.41
C LEU A 38 -6.74 -10.76 10.31
N THR A 39 -7.09 -11.93 9.77
CA THR A 39 -6.97 -13.23 10.46
C THR A 39 -5.60 -13.90 10.28
N GLY A 40 -4.66 -13.27 9.58
CA GLY A 40 -3.28 -13.75 9.42
C GLY A 40 -2.95 -14.39 8.07
N LYS A 41 -3.88 -14.42 7.12
CA LYS A 41 -3.63 -14.90 5.75
C LYS A 41 -2.91 -13.84 4.92
N MET A 42 -1.64 -13.61 5.18
CA MET A 42 -0.87 -12.54 4.54
C MET A 42 -0.66 -12.75 3.03
N GLU A 43 -0.82 -13.97 2.50
CA GLU A 43 -0.85 -14.24 1.07
C GLU A 43 -2.01 -13.50 0.36
N LYS A 44 -3.04 -13.08 1.11
CA LYS A 44 -4.17 -12.30 0.60
C LYS A 44 -3.91 -10.80 0.61
N PHE A 45 -2.78 -10.34 1.13
CA PHE A 45 -2.47 -8.91 1.28
C PHE A 45 -2.57 -8.15 -0.05
N GLY A 46 -1.95 -8.68 -1.11
CA GLY A 46 -2.02 -8.05 -2.44
C GLY A 46 -3.44 -7.95 -3.01
N ALA A 47 -4.25 -9.01 -2.83
CA ALA A 47 -5.64 -9.02 -3.28
C ALA A 47 -6.51 -8.05 -2.47
N ALA A 48 -6.27 -7.94 -1.15
CA ALA A 48 -6.94 -6.97 -0.30
C ALA A 48 -6.60 -5.54 -0.73
N VAL A 49 -5.31 -5.24 -0.95
CA VAL A 49 -4.86 -3.95 -1.46
C VAL A 49 -5.56 -3.62 -2.79
N ASP A 50 -5.48 -4.49 -3.80
CA ASP A 50 -6.09 -4.21 -5.11
C ASP A 50 -7.59 -3.90 -5.01
N SER A 51 -8.33 -4.74 -4.28
CA SER A 51 -9.77 -4.55 -4.07
C SER A 51 -10.10 -3.23 -3.37
N LEU A 52 -9.37 -2.90 -2.31
CA LEU A 52 -9.56 -1.67 -1.55
C LEU A 52 -9.15 -0.43 -2.36
N SER A 53 -8.09 -0.52 -3.16
CA SER A 53 -7.61 0.58 -3.98
C SER A 53 -8.57 0.93 -5.11
N ARG A 54 -9.20 -0.06 -5.74
CA ARG A 54 -10.27 0.18 -6.72
C ARG A 54 -11.45 0.90 -6.07
N SER A 55 -11.97 0.33 -4.98
CA SER A 55 -13.09 0.92 -4.24
C SER A 55 -12.79 2.36 -3.77
N TRP A 56 -11.55 2.61 -3.33
CA TRP A 56 -11.13 3.94 -2.90
C TRP A 56 -11.00 4.93 -4.05
N SER A 57 -10.42 4.51 -5.18
CA SER A 57 -10.31 5.34 -6.38
C SER A 57 -11.70 5.68 -6.94
N ASP A 58 -12.64 4.72 -6.94
CA ASP A 58 -14.03 4.94 -7.37
C ASP A 58 -14.76 5.97 -6.50
N GLN A 59 -14.44 6.01 -5.20
CA GLN A 59 -15.00 6.99 -4.24
C GLN A 59 -14.30 8.35 -4.27
N ASN A 60 -13.10 8.44 -4.85
CA ASN A 60 -12.27 9.64 -4.89
C ASN A 60 -11.83 9.92 -6.34
N PRO A 61 -12.66 10.63 -7.13
CA PRO A 61 -12.44 10.80 -8.58
C PRO A 61 -11.11 11.46 -8.97
N GLU A 62 -10.53 12.26 -8.07
CA GLU A 62 -9.23 12.90 -8.28
C GLU A 62 -8.04 11.97 -8.00
N MET A 63 -8.27 10.81 -7.40
CA MET A 63 -7.24 9.85 -7.03
C MET A 63 -7.17 8.72 -8.05
N VAL A 64 -6.11 8.74 -8.86
CA VAL A 64 -5.78 7.63 -9.75
C VAL A 64 -5.48 6.35 -8.96
N TYR A 65 -5.72 5.21 -9.60
CA TYR A 65 -5.57 3.88 -9.00
C TYR A 65 -4.18 3.67 -8.38
N GLU A 66 -3.10 4.13 -9.01
CA GLU A 66 -1.74 3.89 -8.54
C GLU A 66 -1.43 4.63 -7.23
N ARG A 67 -1.93 5.87 -7.11
CA ARG A 67 -1.83 6.62 -5.85
C ARG A 67 -2.70 5.97 -4.77
N ALA A 68 -3.92 5.57 -5.11
CA ALA A 68 -4.76 4.80 -4.20
C ALA A 68 -4.05 3.52 -3.75
N PHE A 69 -3.43 2.77 -4.66
CA PHE A 69 -2.69 1.56 -4.37
C PHE A 69 -1.56 1.77 -3.37
N LEU A 70 -0.71 2.78 -3.58
CA LEU A 70 0.35 3.12 -2.65
C LEU A 70 -0.20 3.51 -1.26
N SER A 71 -1.22 4.36 -1.21
CA SER A 71 -1.82 4.81 0.04
C SER A 71 -2.48 3.66 0.81
N VAL A 72 -3.28 2.82 0.13
CA VAL A 72 -3.93 1.66 0.74
C VAL A 72 -2.90 0.67 1.25
N SER A 73 -1.86 0.36 0.47
CA SER A 73 -0.81 -0.59 0.85
C SER A 73 -0.16 -0.21 2.17
N VAL A 74 0.27 1.06 2.30
CA VAL A 74 0.94 1.55 3.50
C VAL A 74 -0.02 1.62 4.68
N LYS A 75 -1.24 2.12 4.47
CA LYS A 75 -2.23 2.24 5.54
C LYS A 75 -2.66 0.86 6.07
N LEU A 76 -2.90 -0.10 5.19
CA LEU A 76 -3.28 -1.47 5.56
C LEU A 76 -2.14 -2.15 6.32
N MET A 77 -0.89 -2.03 5.85
CA MET A 77 0.29 -2.49 6.59
C MET A 77 0.31 -1.89 8.01
N MET A 78 0.18 -0.57 8.14
CA MET A 78 0.20 0.10 9.45
C MET A 78 -0.93 -0.38 10.35
N HIS A 79 -2.11 -0.66 9.80
CA HIS A 79 -3.24 -1.22 10.55
C HIS A 79 -2.94 -2.64 11.04
N ILE A 80 -2.39 -3.50 10.18
CA ILE A 80 -1.99 -4.87 10.54
C ILE A 80 -0.89 -4.83 11.61
N LEU A 81 0.14 -4.01 11.45
CA LEU A 81 1.23 -3.89 12.44
C LEU A 81 0.72 -3.41 13.81
N LYS A 82 -0.33 -2.60 13.86
CA LYS A 82 -0.97 -2.17 15.12
C LYS A 82 -1.79 -3.27 15.77
N LYS A 83 -2.52 -4.07 14.99
CA LYS A 83 -3.39 -5.14 15.52
C LYS A 83 -2.63 -6.42 15.80
N VAL A 84 -1.75 -6.81 14.89
CA VAL A 84 -0.97 -8.05 14.97
C VAL A 84 0.47 -7.84 14.48
N PRO A 85 1.34 -7.25 15.32
CA PRO A 85 2.70 -6.85 14.94
C PRO A 85 3.57 -7.98 14.40
N SER A 86 3.34 -9.22 14.85
CA SER A 86 4.14 -10.40 14.49
C SER A 86 3.82 -10.97 13.10
N MET A 87 2.72 -10.56 12.47
CA MET A 87 2.26 -11.18 11.22
C MET A 87 2.79 -10.51 9.96
N PHE A 88 3.14 -9.22 10.01
CA PHE A 88 3.49 -8.47 8.81
C PHE A 88 5.00 -8.31 8.67
N HIS A 89 5.55 -8.82 7.57
CA HIS A 89 6.95 -8.60 7.22
C HIS A 89 7.06 -7.49 6.16
N PRO A 90 7.95 -6.49 6.31
CA PRO A 90 8.09 -5.39 5.35
C PRO A 90 8.29 -5.82 3.89
N SER A 91 8.86 -7.01 3.66
CA SER A 91 9.00 -7.58 2.31
C SER A 91 7.67 -7.81 1.60
N GLN A 92 6.56 -8.01 2.32
CA GLN A 92 5.23 -8.15 1.73
C GLN A 92 4.78 -6.86 1.05
N LEU A 93 5.06 -5.71 1.66
CA LEU A 93 4.77 -4.40 1.05
C LEU A 93 5.58 -4.22 -0.24
N ILE A 94 6.87 -4.53 -0.20
CA ILE A 94 7.79 -4.43 -1.35
C ILE A 94 7.30 -5.34 -2.49
N THR A 95 6.97 -6.60 -2.19
CA THR A 95 6.47 -7.57 -3.17
C THR A 95 5.17 -7.10 -3.82
N VAL A 96 4.24 -6.55 -3.04
CA VAL A 96 2.94 -6.10 -3.57
C VAL A 96 3.10 -4.86 -4.46
N ILE A 97 3.93 -3.89 -4.07
CA ILE A 97 4.18 -2.69 -4.87
C ILE A 97 4.89 -3.06 -6.18
N ASN A 98 6.01 -3.81 -6.09
CA ASN A 98 6.81 -4.16 -7.26
C ASN A 98 6.14 -5.21 -8.15
N GLY A 99 5.25 -6.03 -7.59
CA GLY A 99 4.48 -7.04 -8.32
C GLY A 99 3.33 -6.46 -9.14
N ASN A 100 2.93 -5.22 -8.89
CA ASN A 100 1.91 -4.53 -9.68
C ASN A 100 2.58 -3.70 -10.79
N ALA A 101 2.56 -4.22 -12.02
CA ALA A 101 3.21 -3.58 -13.17
C ALA A 101 2.69 -2.15 -13.44
N GLN A 102 1.40 -1.89 -13.24
CA GLN A 102 0.81 -0.57 -13.43
C GLN A 102 1.39 0.44 -12.42
N VAL A 103 1.44 0.05 -11.14
CA VAL A 103 1.99 0.89 -10.07
C VAL A 103 3.49 1.08 -10.26
N LYS A 104 4.23 0.01 -10.59
CA LYS A 104 5.66 0.08 -10.88
C LYS A 104 5.95 1.05 -12.03
N ASN A 105 5.25 0.94 -13.15
CA ASN A 105 5.45 1.83 -14.30
C ASN A 105 5.09 3.28 -13.96
N TYR A 106 4.04 3.49 -13.15
CA TYR A 106 3.68 4.82 -12.67
C TYR A 106 4.80 5.43 -11.83
N ILE A 107 5.41 4.66 -10.93
CA ILE A 107 6.55 5.10 -10.12
C ILE A 107 7.73 5.51 -10.99
N GLU A 108 8.12 4.65 -11.93
CA GLU A 108 9.22 4.90 -12.85
C GLU A 108 8.97 6.16 -13.70
N ALA A 109 7.74 6.36 -14.19
CA ALA A 109 7.34 7.54 -14.94
C ALA A 109 7.41 8.85 -14.12
N HIS A 110 7.34 8.76 -12.79
CA HIS A 110 7.42 9.91 -11.87
C HIS A 110 8.81 10.09 -11.25
N GLY A 111 9.85 9.55 -11.89
CA GLY A 111 11.24 9.72 -11.47
C GLY A 111 11.79 8.60 -10.59
N GLY A 112 10.96 7.59 -10.29
CA GLY A 112 11.37 6.40 -9.55
C GLY A 112 11.82 6.67 -8.12
N TRP A 113 12.31 5.62 -7.49
CA TRP A 113 13.16 5.64 -6.31
C TRP A 113 13.98 4.35 -6.27
#